data_AF-U9UCR4-F1
#
_entry.id   AF-U9UCR4-F1
#
_cell.length_a   1.000
_cell.length_b   1.000
_cell.length_c   1.000
_cell.angle_alpha   90.00
_cell.angle_beta   90.00
_cell.angle_gamma   90.00
#
_symmetry.space_group_name_H-M   'P 1'
#
loop_
_entity.id
_entity.type
_entity.pdbx_description
1 polymer ?
#
loop_
_entity_poly.entity_id
_entity_poly.type
_entity_poly.pdbx_seq_one_letter_code
_entity_poly.pdbx_strand_id
1 'polypeptide(L)'
;MLSYSQIVRKDQEREKERKKELYDKIFSCYLTTILARDKEVVAVWLSILQDRCEIYLSKNSDWLDKDNKFIDNITKYLKNISKNAPAKSEDNERNFLVAVTLYCSTKLESRLKKLKDDIEFYGDDEHVKSFKDFFSAKVGDTNNTSTITISGVCKEYYKKIKKAKVESRIPSEFLRHIKKVASYMGGLLS
;
A
#
# COMPACT_ATOMS: atom_id res chain seq x y z
N MET A 1 13.92 -46.83 -23.30
CA MET A 1 14.76 -45.62 -23.36
C MET A 1 13.86 -44.50 -23.91
N LEU A 2 13.67 -43.40 -23.17
CA LEU A 2 12.82 -42.29 -23.64
C LEU A 2 13.48 -41.62 -24.85
N SER A 3 12.70 -41.22 -25.85
CA SER A 3 13.23 -40.45 -26.97
C SER A 3 13.66 -39.06 -26.49
N TYR A 4 14.61 -38.44 -27.19
CA TYR A 4 15.07 -37.08 -26.90
C TYR A 4 13.91 -36.08 -26.82
N SER A 5 12.91 -36.22 -27.71
CA SER A 5 11.70 -35.38 -27.71
C SER A 5 10.80 -35.60 -26.48
N GLN A 6 10.76 -36.81 -25.92
CA GLN A 6 10.02 -37.09 -24.68
C GLN A 6 10.74 -36.52 -23.45
N ILE A 7 12.07 -36.49 -23.45
CA ILE A 7 12.88 -35.90 -22.36
C ILE A 7 12.67 -34.38 -22.33
N VAL A 8 12.81 -33.70 -23.47
CA VAL A 8 12.60 -32.24 -23.58
C VAL A 8 11.20 -31.83 -23.11
N ARG A 9 10.16 -32.61 -23.48
CA ARG A 9 8.78 -32.33 -23.08
C ARG A 9 8.56 -32.45 -21.57
N LYS A 10 9.14 -33.50 -20.95
CA LYS A 10 9.13 -33.69 -19.49
C LYS A 10 9.89 -32.60 -18.74
N ASP A 11 10.98 -32.10 -19.30
CA ASP A 11 11.76 -31.01 -18.69
C ASP A 11 11.00 -29.69 -18.74
N GLN A 12 10.31 -29.40 -19.84
CA GLN A 12 9.44 -28.23 -19.98
C GLN A 12 8.23 -28.26 -19.03
N GLU A 13 7.61 -29.43 -18.84
CA GLU A 13 6.51 -29.61 -17.88
C GLU A 13 6.99 -29.42 -16.44
N ARG A 14 8.12 -30.03 -16.06
CA ARG A 14 8.73 -29.84 -14.72
C ARG A 14 9.19 -28.41 -14.47
N GLU A 15 9.63 -27.69 -15.50
CA GLU A 15 9.98 -26.27 -15.36
C GLU A 15 8.74 -25.37 -15.23
N LYS A 16 7.64 -25.68 -15.92
CA LYS A 16 6.34 -25.03 -15.73
C LYS A 16 5.79 -25.26 -14.32
N GLU A 17 5.83 -26.48 -13.81
CA GLU A 17 5.41 -26.81 -12.44
C GLU A 17 6.25 -26.08 -11.40
N ARG A 18 7.58 -26.06 -11.53
CA ARG A 18 8.46 -25.31 -10.61
C ARG A 18 8.23 -23.81 -10.66
N LYS A 19 7.99 -23.22 -11.84
CA LYS A 19 7.64 -21.80 -11.97
C LYS A 19 6.29 -21.49 -11.34
N LYS A 20 5.33 -22.40 -11.49
CA LYS A 20 4.02 -22.32 -10.85
C LYS A 20 4.13 -22.42 -9.32
N GLU A 21 4.82 -23.42 -8.78
CA GLU A 21 5.06 -23.55 -7.34
C GLU A 21 5.81 -22.35 -6.76
N LEU A 22 6.84 -21.87 -7.45
CA LEU A 22 7.59 -20.69 -7.04
C LEU A 22 6.71 -19.44 -7.07
N TYR A 23 5.85 -19.30 -8.09
CA TYR A 23 4.89 -18.22 -8.18
C TYR A 23 3.82 -18.32 -7.09
N ASP A 24 3.22 -19.50 -6.86
CA ASP A 24 2.23 -19.74 -5.81
C ASP A 24 2.84 -19.43 -4.42
N LYS A 25 4.11 -19.79 -4.20
CA LYS A 25 4.87 -19.37 -2.99
C LYS A 25 5.05 -17.85 -2.92
N ILE A 26 5.56 -17.21 -3.97
CA ILE A 26 5.82 -15.76 -4.00
C ILE A 26 4.51 -14.97 -3.84
N PHE A 27 3.43 -15.42 -4.47
CA PHE A 27 2.13 -14.77 -4.44
C PHE A 27 1.42 -14.97 -3.09
N SER A 28 1.54 -16.17 -2.49
CA SER A 28 1.07 -16.40 -1.11
C SER A 28 1.79 -15.50 -0.09
N CYS A 29 3.05 -15.12 -0.36
CA CYS A 29 3.82 -14.21 0.49
C CYS A 29 3.39 -12.75 0.36
N TYR A 30 2.69 -12.34 -0.70
CA TYR A 30 2.39 -10.92 -0.96
C TYR A 30 1.12 -10.38 -0.30
N LEU A 31 0.34 -11.21 0.38
CA LEU A 31 -0.74 -10.71 1.21
C LEU A 31 -0.66 -11.37 2.57
N THR A 32 0.17 -10.79 3.43
CA THR A 32 -0.05 -10.78 4.87
C THR A 32 0.22 -9.35 5.29
N THR A 33 -0.62 -8.41 4.82
CA THR A 33 -0.49 -7.01 5.22
C THR A 33 -1.06 -6.86 6.62
N ILE A 34 -0.28 -7.25 7.63
CA ILE A 34 -0.51 -6.90 9.03
C ILE A 34 -0.36 -5.38 9.13
N LEU A 35 -1.42 -4.62 8.85
CA LEU A 35 -1.47 -3.21 9.20
C LEU A 35 -1.74 -3.10 10.70
N ALA A 36 -0.73 -3.37 11.52
CA ALA A 36 -0.79 -3.10 12.95
C ALA A 36 -0.66 -1.60 13.21
N ARG A 37 -1.77 -0.85 13.26
CA ARG A 37 -1.74 0.57 13.66
C ARG A 37 -2.95 0.95 14.53
N ASP A 38 -2.65 1.25 15.80
CA ASP A 38 -3.55 1.79 16.85
C ASP A 38 -4.72 0.91 17.30
N LYS A 39 -4.52 -0.42 17.26
CA LYS A 39 -5.33 -1.52 17.87
C LYS A 39 -6.23 -2.30 16.92
N GLU A 40 -6.32 -1.93 15.65
CA GLU A 40 -6.96 -2.78 14.63
C GLU A 40 -5.90 -3.33 13.70
N VAL A 41 -5.79 -4.66 13.67
CA VAL A 41 -4.91 -5.44 12.81
C VAL A 41 -5.82 -6.25 11.92
N VAL A 42 -5.74 -6.05 10.61
CA VAL A 42 -6.36 -6.95 9.64
C VAL A 42 -5.28 -7.79 8.99
N ALA A 43 -5.47 -9.10 8.98
CA ALA A 43 -4.71 -10.03 8.14
C ALA A 43 -5.59 -10.43 6.97
N VAL A 44 -5.03 -10.33 5.76
CA VAL A 44 -5.65 -10.76 4.52
C VAL A 44 -4.72 -11.80 3.91
N TRP A 45 -5.22 -12.97 3.57
CA TRP A 45 -4.47 -14.01 2.86
C TRP A 45 -5.26 -14.45 1.61
N LEU A 46 -4.55 -14.63 0.49
CA LEU A 46 -5.09 -15.09 -0.79
C LEU A 46 -4.31 -16.31 -1.26
N SER A 47 -5.04 -17.42 -1.45
CA SER A 47 -4.53 -18.64 -2.05
C SER A 47 -5.15 -18.81 -3.43
N ILE A 48 -4.33 -19.08 -4.45
CA ILE A 48 -4.79 -19.37 -5.81
C ILE A 48 -4.54 -20.85 -6.08
N LEU A 49 -5.62 -21.59 -6.34
CA LEU A 49 -5.61 -23.01 -6.71
C LEU A 49 -5.98 -23.14 -8.19
N GLN A 50 -5.86 -24.34 -8.78
CA GLN A 50 -6.06 -24.55 -10.22
C GLN A 50 -7.43 -24.11 -10.75
N ASP A 51 -8.46 -24.19 -9.92
CA ASP A 51 -9.87 -23.99 -10.28
C ASP A 51 -10.59 -22.98 -9.38
N ARG A 52 -9.93 -22.52 -8.31
CA ARG A 52 -10.54 -21.64 -7.31
C ARG A 52 -9.53 -20.73 -6.64
N CYS A 53 -10.04 -19.71 -5.97
CA CYS A 53 -9.26 -18.90 -5.04
C CYS A 53 -9.87 -18.99 -3.65
N GLU A 54 -9.03 -19.03 -2.62
CA GLU A 54 -9.45 -18.96 -1.23
C GLU A 54 -8.96 -17.65 -0.63
N ILE A 55 -9.86 -16.92 0.03
CA ILE A 55 -9.58 -15.62 0.65
C ILE A 55 -9.87 -15.76 2.13
N TYR A 56 -8.88 -15.45 2.96
CA TYR A 56 -9.01 -15.46 4.40
C TYR A 56 -8.82 -14.05 4.93
N LEU A 57 -9.77 -13.62 5.74
CA LEU A 57 -9.78 -12.33 6.40
C LEU A 57 -9.83 -12.57 7.90
N SER A 58 -8.91 -11.98 8.63
CA SER A 58 -8.89 -12.02 10.08
C SER A 58 -8.66 -10.63 10.63
N LYS A 59 -9.27 -10.34 11.77
CA LYS A 59 -9.09 -9.10 12.51
C LYS A 59 -8.88 -9.44 13.98
N ASN A 60 -8.13 -8.62 14.70
CA ASN A 60 -7.92 -8.78 16.14
C ASN A 60 -9.09 -8.26 17.01
N SER A 61 -10.23 -7.96 16.40
CA SER A 61 -11.50 -7.60 17.03
C SER A 61 -12.65 -8.22 16.24
N ASP A 62 -13.85 -8.16 16.80
CA ASP A 62 -15.06 -8.59 16.08
C ASP A 62 -15.26 -7.78 14.80
N TRP A 63 -15.83 -8.46 13.80
CA TRP A 63 -16.36 -7.83 12.60
C TRP A 63 -17.70 -7.18 12.93
N LEU A 64 -17.83 -5.90 12.60
CA LEU A 64 -19.05 -5.11 12.81
C LEU A 64 -19.70 -4.81 11.47
N ASP A 65 -20.98 -4.44 11.44
CA ASP A 65 -21.70 -4.14 10.19
C ASP A 65 -21.02 -3.05 9.34
N LYS A 66 -20.34 -2.10 9.98
CA LYS A 66 -19.54 -1.06 9.31
C LYS A 66 -18.39 -1.63 8.46
N ASP A 67 -17.95 -2.85 8.76
CA ASP A 67 -16.83 -3.52 8.10
C ASP A 67 -17.25 -4.26 6.82
N ASN A 68 -18.56 -4.51 6.62
CA ASN A 68 -19.07 -5.23 5.45
C ASN A 68 -18.64 -4.59 4.13
N LYS A 69 -18.71 -3.26 4.03
CA LYS A 69 -18.25 -2.53 2.83
C LYS A 69 -16.76 -2.72 2.56
N PHE A 70 -15.95 -2.83 3.62
CA PHE A 70 -14.52 -3.10 3.47
C PHE A 70 -14.29 -4.53 2.98
N ILE A 71 -14.93 -5.52 3.62
CA ILE A 71 -14.86 -6.94 3.25
C ILE A 71 -15.26 -7.13 1.78
N ASP A 72 -16.39 -6.56 1.35
CA ASP A 72 -16.86 -6.66 -0.03
C ASP A 72 -15.85 -6.11 -1.04
N ASN A 73 -15.28 -4.93 -0.74
CA ASN A 73 -14.30 -4.28 -1.62
C ASN A 73 -13.02 -5.11 -1.74
N ILE A 74 -12.42 -5.54 -0.62
CA ILE A 74 -11.18 -6.31 -0.67
C ILE A 74 -11.40 -7.67 -1.33
N THR A 75 -12.50 -8.37 -1.01
CA THR A 75 -12.82 -9.65 -1.66
C THR A 75 -13.00 -9.49 -3.16
N LYS A 76 -13.64 -8.40 -3.63
CA LYS A 76 -13.75 -8.08 -5.05
C LYS A 76 -12.39 -7.88 -5.71
N TYR A 77 -11.51 -7.07 -5.10
CA TYR A 77 -10.17 -6.83 -5.66
C TYR A 77 -9.34 -8.11 -5.69
N LEU A 78 -9.36 -8.92 -4.63
CA LEU A 78 -8.62 -10.19 -4.55
C LEU A 78 -9.08 -11.20 -5.60
N LYS A 79 -10.39 -11.31 -5.83
CA LYS A 79 -10.95 -12.15 -6.92
C LYS A 79 -10.50 -11.66 -8.30
N ASN A 80 -10.36 -10.36 -8.50
CA ASN A 80 -9.87 -9.83 -9.77
C ASN A 80 -8.37 -10.07 -9.94
N ILE A 81 -7.58 -9.90 -8.88
CA ILE A 81 -6.14 -10.21 -8.90
C ILE A 81 -5.95 -11.71 -9.18
N SER A 82 -6.73 -12.59 -8.54
CA SER A 82 -6.61 -14.03 -8.74
C SER A 82 -6.94 -14.49 -10.16
N LYS A 83 -7.87 -13.82 -10.85
CA LYS A 83 -8.21 -14.13 -12.26
C LYS A 83 -7.11 -13.75 -13.25
N ASN A 84 -6.35 -12.71 -12.93
CA ASN A 84 -5.29 -12.22 -13.81
C ASN A 84 -3.95 -12.89 -13.51
N ALA A 85 -3.85 -13.61 -12.40
CA ALA A 85 -2.64 -14.35 -12.03
C ALA A 85 -2.27 -15.38 -13.13
N PRO A 86 -0.98 -15.53 -13.47
CA PRO A 86 0.16 -14.96 -12.77
C PRO A 86 0.53 -13.52 -13.16
N ALA A 87 -0.18 -12.90 -14.10
CA ALA A 87 0.09 -11.54 -14.53
C ALA A 87 -0.31 -10.51 -13.46
N LYS A 88 0.46 -9.42 -13.37
CA LYS A 88 0.14 -8.31 -12.48
C LYS A 88 -1.11 -7.58 -12.97
N SER A 89 -1.93 -7.17 -12.01
CA SER A 89 -3.06 -6.28 -12.28
C SER A 89 -2.85 -5.00 -11.49
N GLU A 90 -2.04 -4.09 -12.05
CA GLU A 90 -1.55 -2.89 -11.35
C GLU A 90 -2.70 -2.09 -10.71
N ASP A 91 -3.81 -1.90 -11.41
CA ASP A 91 -4.97 -1.17 -10.89
C ASP A 91 -5.66 -1.91 -9.75
N ASN A 92 -5.86 -3.23 -9.86
CA ASN A 92 -6.52 -4.00 -8.79
C ASN A 92 -5.63 -4.13 -7.56
N GLU A 93 -4.32 -4.35 -7.75
CA GLU A 93 -3.34 -4.39 -6.67
C GLU A 93 -3.28 -3.04 -5.95
N ARG A 94 -3.21 -1.94 -6.70
CA ARG A 94 -3.24 -0.58 -6.14
C ARG A 94 -4.54 -0.31 -5.38
N ASN A 95 -5.69 -0.66 -5.95
CA ASN A 95 -6.98 -0.43 -5.31
C ASN A 95 -7.17 -1.29 -4.04
N PHE A 96 -6.73 -2.55 -4.07
CA PHE A 96 -6.69 -3.41 -2.88
C PHE A 96 -5.90 -2.75 -1.75
N LEU A 97 -4.69 -2.32 -2.07
CA LEU A 97 -3.78 -1.66 -1.15
C LEU A 97 -4.36 -0.36 -0.56
N VAL A 98 -5.04 0.45 -1.39
CA VAL A 98 -5.75 1.66 -0.96
C VAL A 98 -6.89 1.31 0.01
N ALA A 99 -7.71 0.31 -0.31
CA ALA A 99 -8.83 -0.11 0.54
C ALA A 99 -8.35 -0.57 1.93
N VAL A 100 -7.31 -1.39 1.96
CA VAL A 100 -6.68 -1.86 3.21
C VAL A 100 -6.10 -0.69 4.02
N THR A 101 -5.45 0.26 3.34
CA THR A 101 -4.87 1.43 4.02
C THR A 101 -5.94 2.35 4.60
N LEU A 102 -7.04 2.60 3.87
CA LEU A 102 -8.15 3.43 4.33
C LEU A 102 -8.89 2.80 5.52
N TYR A 103 -9.10 1.48 5.50
CA TYR A 103 -9.73 0.78 6.60
C TYR A 103 -8.98 0.96 7.93
N CYS A 104 -7.65 0.95 7.88
CA CYS A 104 -6.78 1.12 9.06
C CYS A 104 -6.34 2.58 9.29
N SER A 105 -7.03 3.57 8.70
CA SER A 105 -6.48 4.93 8.54
C SER A 105 -6.71 5.89 9.72
N THR A 106 -7.39 5.51 10.80
CA THR A 106 -7.60 6.39 11.97
C THR A 106 -6.30 7.03 12.47
N LYS A 107 -5.20 6.25 12.53
CA LYS A 107 -3.88 6.76 12.90
C LYS A 107 -3.28 7.69 11.85
N LEU A 108 -3.57 7.47 10.56
CA LEU A 108 -3.15 8.35 9.48
C LEU A 108 -3.90 9.68 9.54
N GLU A 109 -5.21 9.67 9.82
CA GLU A 109 -6.00 10.88 10.04
C GLU A 109 -5.47 11.71 11.22
N SER A 110 -5.17 11.06 12.35
CA SER A 110 -4.54 11.74 13.50
C SER A 110 -3.19 12.37 13.15
N ARG A 111 -2.35 11.67 12.36
CA ARG A 111 -1.06 12.21 11.89
C ARG A 111 -1.23 13.35 10.90
N LEU A 112 -2.24 13.28 10.03
CA LEU A 112 -2.58 14.34 9.10
C LEU A 112 -3.08 15.58 9.83
N LYS A 113 -3.88 15.42 10.88
CA LYS A 113 -4.30 16.54 11.73
C LYS A 113 -3.08 17.25 12.30
N LYS A 114 -2.14 16.51 12.91
CA LYS A 114 -0.90 17.10 13.44
C LYS A 114 -0.06 17.79 12.36
N LEU A 115 0.02 17.22 11.17
CA LEU A 115 0.71 17.87 10.04
C LEU A 115 0.02 19.17 9.63
N LYS A 116 -1.32 19.21 9.62
CA LYS A 116 -2.09 20.44 9.35
C LYS A 116 -1.84 21.49 10.43
N ASP A 117 -1.86 21.08 11.69
CA ASP A 117 -1.56 21.94 12.84
C ASP A 117 -0.15 22.55 12.71
N ASP A 118 0.86 21.75 12.30
CA ASP A 118 2.21 22.25 12.04
C ASP A 118 2.26 23.25 10.87
N ILE A 119 1.51 23.00 9.79
CA ILE A 119 1.46 23.90 8.62
C ILE A 119 0.87 25.25 9.00
N GLU A 120 -0.11 25.27 9.89
CA GLU A 120 -0.69 26.49 10.43
C GLU A 120 0.28 27.20 11.37
N PHE A 121 0.86 26.46 12.33
CA PHE A 121 1.77 27.01 13.34
C PHE A 121 3.06 27.58 12.74
N TYR A 122 3.68 26.87 11.80
CA TYR A 122 4.89 27.28 11.11
C TYR A 122 4.59 27.97 9.77
N GLY A 123 3.42 28.57 9.61
CA GLY A 123 2.94 29.09 8.33
C GLY A 123 3.88 30.10 7.66
N ASP A 124 4.72 30.79 8.43
CA ASP A 124 5.70 31.74 7.92
C ASP A 124 7.06 31.17 7.52
N ASP A 125 7.37 29.94 7.95
CA ASP A 125 8.61 29.24 7.66
C ASP A 125 8.77 28.96 6.16
N GLU A 126 9.97 29.21 5.62
CA GLU A 126 10.25 29.07 4.18
C GLU A 126 10.07 27.63 3.67
N HIS A 127 10.38 26.63 4.50
CA HIS A 127 10.25 25.23 4.12
C HIS A 127 8.80 24.76 4.20
N VAL A 128 8.02 25.28 5.16
CA VAL A 128 6.58 25.03 5.21
C VAL A 128 5.87 25.67 4.03
N LYS A 129 6.20 26.92 3.68
CA LYS A 129 5.73 27.57 2.44
C LYS A 129 6.10 26.75 1.21
N SER A 130 7.35 26.31 1.10
CA SER A 130 7.80 25.43 0.01
C SER A 130 7.02 24.11 -0.07
N PHE A 131 6.66 23.51 1.07
CA PHE A 131 5.80 22.33 1.08
C PHE A 131 4.40 22.64 0.57
N LYS A 132 3.77 23.74 1.02
CA LYS A 132 2.44 24.15 0.56
C LYS A 132 2.43 24.37 -0.96
N ASP A 133 3.44 25.04 -1.50
CA ASP A 133 3.56 25.25 -2.95
C ASP A 133 3.75 23.94 -3.70
N PHE A 134 4.64 23.07 -3.20
CA PHE A 134 4.85 21.74 -3.77
C PHE A 134 3.58 20.90 -3.75
N PHE A 135 2.84 20.95 -2.64
CA PHE A 135 1.60 20.23 -2.46
C PHE A 135 0.54 20.74 -3.45
N SER A 136 0.27 22.04 -3.49
CA SER A 136 -0.68 22.65 -4.42
C SER A 136 -0.36 22.33 -5.88
N ALA A 137 0.91 22.37 -6.28
CA ALA A 137 1.35 22.01 -7.63
C ALA A 137 1.09 20.53 -7.99
N LYS A 138 1.00 19.64 -6.98
CA LYS A 138 0.78 18.20 -7.18
C LYS A 138 -0.68 17.78 -7.20
N VAL A 139 -1.54 18.46 -6.46
CA VAL A 139 -2.95 18.06 -6.29
C VAL A 139 -3.96 19.02 -6.89
N GLY A 140 -3.58 20.27 -7.18
CA GLY A 140 -4.50 21.28 -7.70
C GLY A 140 -5.52 21.71 -6.65
N ASP A 141 -6.55 20.89 -6.42
CA ASP A 141 -7.55 21.09 -5.37
C ASP A 141 -7.09 20.48 -4.03
N THR A 142 -6.64 21.37 -3.15
CA THR A 142 -6.12 21.00 -1.82
C THR A 142 -7.24 20.66 -0.82
N ASN A 143 -8.50 21.05 -1.07
CA ASN A 143 -9.60 20.89 -0.12
C ASN A 143 -10.25 19.50 -0.16
N ASN A 144 -10.20 18.81 -1.32
CA ASN A 144 -10.78 17.48 -1.49
C ASN A 144 -9.73 16.39 -1.80
N THR A 145 -8.48 16.61 -1.39
CA THR A 145 -7.41 15.65 -1.63
C THR A 145 -7.54 14.44 -0.70
N SER A 146 -7.53 13.24 -1.28
CA SER A 146 -7.57 12.00 -0.50
C SER A 146 -6.35 11.86 0.42
N THR A 147 -6.57 11.31 1.62
CA THR A 147 -5.54 11.00 2.61
C THR A 147 -4.36 10.19 2.05
N ILE A 148 -4.63 9.27 1.11
CA ILE A 148 -3.60 8.49 0.41
C ILE A 148 -2.75 9.37 -0.50
N THR A 149 -3.40 10.25 -1.27
CA THR A 149 -2.70 11.22 -2.12
C THR A 149 -1.80 12.12 -1.29
N ILE A 150 -2.28 12.61 -0.14
CA ILE A 150 -1.46 13.41 0.78
C ILE A 150 -0.23 12.62 1.24
N SER A 151 -0.39 11.35 1.62
CA SER A 151 0.73 10.49 1.98
C SER A 151 1.74 10.33 0.85
N GLY A 152 1.28 10.19 -0.39
CA GLY A 152 2.12 10.11 -1.58
C GLY A 152 2.94 11.39 -1.79
N VAL A 153 2.30 12.55 -1.71
CA VAL A 153 2.97 13.85 -1.87
C VAL A 153 3.99 14.07 -0.74
N CYS A 154 3.65 13.71 0.51
CA CYS A 154 4.59 13.77 1.63
C CYS A 154 5.84 12.89 1.38
N LYS A 155 5.67 11.70 0.79
CA LYS A 155 6.78 10.81 0.43
C LYS A 155 7.68 11.43 -0.63
N GLU A 156 7.10 12.01 -1.67
CA GLU A 156 7.88 12.69 -2.72
C GLU A 156 8.63 13.91 -2.18
N TYR A 157 7.95 14.74 -1.40
CA TYR A 157 8.56 15.92 -0.80
C TYR A 157 9.71 15.54 0.15
N TYR A 158 9.51 14.52 0.99
CA TYR A 158 10.56 14.05 1.88
C TYR A 158 11.80 13.51 1.13
N LYS A 159 11.61 12.84 -0.01
CA LYS A 159 12.72 12.44 -0.88
C LYS A 159 13.49 13.66 -1.42
N LYS A 160 12.77 14.73 -1.78
CA LYS A 160 13.38 16.00 -2.25
C LYS A 160 14.22 16.65 -1.16
N ILE A 161 13.68 16.75 0.07
CA ILE A 161 14.41 17.27 1.24
C ILE A 161 15.71 16.48 1.46
N LYS A 162 15.62 15.15 1.51
CA LYS A 162 16.79 14.27 1.70
C LYS A 162 17.87 14.49 0.64
N LYS A 163 17.46 14.62 -0.62
CA LYS A 163 18.39 14.84 -1.74
C LYS A 163 19.08 16.20 -1.61
N ALA A 164 18.35 17.23 -1.15
CA ALA A 164 18.87 18.58 -0.95
C ALA A 164 19.70 18.73 0.34
N LYS A 165 19.64 17.77 1.27
CA LYS A 165 20.35 17.79 2.57
C LYS A 165 20.00 19.02 3.42
N VAL A 166 18.73 19.40 3.44
CA VAL A 166 18.22 20.59 4.16
C VAL A 166 17.43 20.25 5.42
N GLU A 167 17.40 18.98 5.85
CA GLU A 167 16.61 18.52 7.01
C GLU A 167 16.82 19.35 8.27
N SER A 168 18.05 19.80 8.52
CA SER A 168 18.41 20.56 9.72
C SER A 168 17.85 21.97 9.75
N ARG A 169 17.39 22.50 8.61
CA ARG A 169 16.81 23.84 8.48
C ARG A 169 15.28 23.82 8.62
N ILE A 170 14.66 22.64 8.55
CA ILE A 170 13.22 22.46 8.61
C ILE A 170 12.79 22.33 10.07
N PRO A 171 11.66 22.93 10.49
CA PRO A 171 11.08 22.68 11.81
C PRO A 171 10.95 21.18 12.09
N SER A 172 11.52 20.75 13.21
CA SER A 172 11.72 19.32 13.52
C SER A 172 10.40 18.57 13.67
N GLU A 173 9.38 19.21 14.25
CA GLU A 173 8.04 18.67 14.42
C GLU A 173 7.32 18.49 13.08
N PHE A 174 7.33 19.51 12.23
CA PHE A 174 6.81 19.46 10.86
C PHE A 174 7.46 18.32 10.05
N LEU A 175 8.79 18.26 10.06
CA LEU A 175 9.54 17.22 9.36
C LEU A 175 9.19 15.82 9.91
N ARG A 176 9.01 15.69 11.23
CA ARG A 176 8.60 14.44 11.88
C ARG A 176 7.21 14.00 11.42
N HIS A 177 6.25 14.91 11.33
CA HIS A 177 4.90 14.57 10.89
C HIS A 177 4.84 14.25 9.38
N ILE A 178 5.59 14.96 8.52
CA ILE A 178 5.78 14.57 7.11
C ILE A 178 6.26 13.13 7.00
N LYS A 179 7.32 12.74 7.73
CA LYS A 179 7.86 11.36 7.69
C LYS A 179 6.80 10.34 8.10
N LYS A 180 6.06 10.62 9.18
CA LYS A 180 5.02 9.72 9.70
C LYS A 180 3.88 9.55 8.70
N VAL A 181 3.45 10.61 8.03
CA VAL A 181 2.40 10.59 7.00
C VAL A 181 2.92 9.88 5.74
N ALA A 182 4.14 10.18 5.28
CA ALA A 182 4.79 9.55 4.14
C ALA A 182 4.97 8.03 4.30
N SER A 183 5.15 7.55 5.54
CA SER A 183 5.36 6.12 5.82
C SER A 183 4.23 5.20 5.36
N TYR A 184 3.00 5.75 5.20
CA TYR A 184 1.86 4.95 4.75
C TYR A 184 1.97 4.56 3.28
N MET A 185 2.43 5.47 2.41
CA MET A 185 2.83 5.14 1.02
C MET A 185 4.25 4.58 0.90
N GLY A 186 5.03 4.59 1.99
CA GLY A 186 6.38 4.03 2.07
C GLY A 186 6.41 2.52 1.90
N GLY A 187 5.54 1.80 2.63
CA GLY A 187 5.42 0.34 2.57
C GLY A 187 4.56 -0.19 1.41
N LEU A 188 4.02 0.70 0.58
CA LEU A 188 3.12 0.38 -0.54
C LEU A 188 3.85 0.17 -1.89
N LEU A 189 5.15 0.46 -1.95
CA LEU A 189 5.95 0.46 -3.19
C LEU A 189 7.40 -0.01 -2.95
N SER A 190 7.62 -0.80 -1.90
CA SER A 190 8.93 -1.41 -1.58
C SER A 190 9.02 -2.82 -2.12
#